data_AF-A0AAJ2X4V3-F1
#
_entry.id   AF-A0AAJ2X4V3-F1
#
_cell.length_a   1.000
_cell.length_b   1.000
_cell.length_c   1.000
_cell.angle_alpha   90.00
_cell.angle_beta   90.00
_cell.angle_gamma   90.00
#
_symmetry.space_group_name_H-M   'P 1'
#
loop_
_entity.id
_entity.type
_entity.pdbx_description
1 polymer ?
#
loop_
_entity_poly.entity_id
_entity_poly.type
_entity_poly.pdbx_seq_one_letter_code
_entity_poly.pdbx_strand_id
1 'polypeptide(L)'
;MPLFAKPKCEADTFTGKKGCVYGTGTIGLAGVGNQIITNGGQMGLQRMMQVYGDPMNVEVVLFRIDDLRTLRIGARNNTRPKVGCAGSLCTWSWTILVPLSGDVLKELADAKTLIMAVQDENGKRGEEMTMKKGGQIFRKFLDDIQANEPSVLETSKAEAFVQVGTNLQPYTPPAVP
;
A
#
# COMPACT_ATOMS: atom_id res chain seq x y z
N MET A 1 -16.62 -3.75 -15.55
CA MET A 1 -16.62 -3.76 -14.07
C MET A 1 -15.98 -2.48 -13.57
N PRO A 2 -16.54 -1.80 -12.55
CA PRO A 2 -15.92 -0.60 -12.01
C PRO A 2 -14.54 -0.98 -11.44
N LEU A 3 -13.52 -0.17 -11.74
CA LEU A 3 -12.16 -0.34 -11.24
C LEU A 3 -12.11 -0.21 -9.70
N PHE A 4 -13.12 0.42 -9.11
CA PHE A 4 -13.21 0.76 -7.69
C PHE A 4 -14.47 0.17 -7.06
N ALA A 5 -14.34 -0.40 -5.86
CA ALA A 5 -15.47 -0.80 -5.04
C ALA A 5 -16.02 0.39 -4.25
N LYS A 6 -17.29 0.30 -3.87
CA LYS A 6 -17.84 1.18 -2.83
C LYS A 6 -17.09 0.90 -1.50
N PRO A 7 -16.69 1.93 -0.75
CA PRO A 7 -16.10 1.75 0.57
C PRO A 7 -16.99 0.90 1.48
N LYS A 8 -16.38 0.01 2.26
CA LYS A 8 -17.07 -0.76 3.30
C LYS A 8 -16.65 -0.22 4.65
N CYS A 9 -17.57 0.38 5.38
CA CYS A 9 -17.32 1.00 6.67
C CYS A 9 -18.17 0.32 7.73
N GLU A 10 -17.52 -0.31 8.70
CA GLU A 10 -18.18 -1.05 9.77
C GLU A 10 -17.57 -0.64 11.11
N ALA A 11 -18.41 -0.56 12.15
CA ALA A 11 -17.90 -0.39 13.50
C ALA A 11 -17.40 -1.76 13.99
N ASP A 12 -16.19 -1.78 14.53
CA ASP A 12 -15.69 -2.92 15.26
C ASP A 12 -16.63 -3.20 16.44
N THR A 13 -17.21 -4.39 16.47
CA THR A 13 -18.28 -4.74 17.42
C THR A 13 -17.80 -4.83 18.87
N PHE A 14 -16.48 -4.87 19.09
CA PHE A 14 -15.88 -4.99 20.42
C PHE A 14 -15.40 -3.63 20.96
N THR A 15 -14.80 -2.81 20.11
CA THR A 15 -14.21 -1.51 20.48
C THR A 15 -15.11 -0.33 20.15
N GLY A 16 -16.15 -0.53 19.34
CA GLY A 16 -17.04 0.52 18.84
C GLY A 16 -16.37 1.49 17.85
N LYS A 17 -15.09 1.29 17.53
CA LYS A 17 -14.35 2.15 16.62
C LYS A 17 -14.74 1.86 15.18
N LYS A 18 -15.01 2.91 14.41
CA LYS A 18 -15.23 2.80 12.97
C LYS A 18 -13.93 2.40 12.29
N GLY A 19 -14.01 1.41 11.40
CA GLY A 19 -12.98 1.11 10.42
C GLY A 19 -13.59 1.00 9.04
N CYS A 20 -12.83 1.38 8.02
CA CYS A 20 -13.25 1.23 6.64
C CYS A 20 -12.21 0.47 5.81
N VAL A 21 -12.70 -0.15 4.75
CA VAL A 21 -11.88 -0.72 3.69
C VAL A 21 -12.26 -0.03 2.39
N TYR A 22 -11.23 0.49 1.71
CA TYR A 22 -11.27 1.12 0.40
C TYR A 22 -10.52 0.22 -0.56
N GLY A 23 -11.04 -0.06 -1.74
CA GLY A 23 -10.39 -1.05 -2.63
C GLY A 23 -10.65 -0.84 -4.11
N THR A 24 -9.68 -1.26 -4.92
CA THR A 24 -9.91 -1.50 -6.35
C THR A 24 -10.55 -2.87 -6.56
N GLY A 25 -11.58 -2.98 -7.40
CA GLY A 25 -12.29 -4.26 -7.63
C GLY A 25 -13.23 -4.64 -6.48
N THR A 26 -13.28 -5.91 -6.06
CA THR A 26 -14.16 -6.39 -4.98
C THR A 26 -13.44 -6.46 -3.63
N ILE A 27 -13.95 -5.71 -2.64
CA ILE A 27 -13.39 -5.69 -1.27
C ILE A 27 -13.74 -6.97 -0.50
N GLY A 28 -12.74 -7.55 0.17
CA GLY A 28 -12.89 -8.70 1.08
C GLY A 28 -12.66 -10.07 0.41
N LEU A 29 -12.28 -10.11 -0.86
CA LEU A 29 -11.86 -11.33 -1.54
C LEU A 29 -10.34 -11.42 -1.61
N ALA A 30 -9.79 -12.58 -1.22
CA ALA A 30 -8.40 -12.93 -1.51
C ALA A 30 -8.21 -12.92 -3.03
N GLY A 31 -7.24 -12.16 -3.54
CA GLY A 31 -6.95 -12.10 -4.98
C GLY A 31 -7.02 -10.71 -5.61
N VAL A 32 -7.54 -9.70 -4.90
CA VAL A 32 -7.97 -8.45 -5.56
C VAL A 32 -7.27 -7.20 -5.03
N GLY A 33 -6.41 -6.65 -5.88
CA GLY A 33 -6.08 -5.22 -5.96
C GLY A 33 -5.33 -4.59 -4.79
N ASN A 34 -5.14 -3.28 -4.88
CA ASN A 34 -4.70 -2.46 -3.75
C ASN A 34 -5.92 -2.17 -2.88
N GLN A 35 -5.75 -2.20 -1.57
CA GLN A 35 -6.78 -1.83 -0.61
C GLN A 35 -6.16 -0.91 0.45
N ILE A 36 -6.87 0.14 0.85
CA ILE A 36 -6.52 0.89 2.06
C ILE A 36 -7.47 0.47 3.15
N ILE A 37 -6.90 0.11 4.30
CA ILE A 37 -7.65 -0.24 5.50
C ILE A 37 -7.41 0.87 6.52
N THR A 38 -8.48 1.38 7.10
CA THR A 38 -8.47 2.35 8.18
C THR A 38 -9.07 1.72 9.42
N ASN A 39 -8.41 1.90 10.56
CA ASN A 39 -8.95 1.47 11.84
C ASN A 39 -8.28 2.26 12.97
N GLY A 40 -9.09 2.79 13.89
CA GLY A 40 -8.59 3.40 15.12
C GLY A 40 -7.63 4.57 14.91
N GLY A 41 -7.85 5.37 13.86
CA GLY A 41 -6.99 6.50 13.51
C GLY A 41 -5.72 6.12 12.72
N GLN A 42 -5.57 4.84 12.35
CA GLN A 42 -4.45 4.37 11.54
C GLN A 42 -4.92 3.96 10.15
N MET A 43 -3.98 4.02 9.20
CA MET A 43 -4.19 3.67 7.80
C MET A 43 -3.08 2.74 7.31
N GLY A 44 -3.43 1.76 6.48
CA GLY A 44 -2.46 0.89 5.84
C GLY A 44 -2.90 0.43 4.46
N LEU A 45 -1.96 0.44 3.52
CA LEU A 45 -2.11 -0.20 2.23
C LEU A 45 -1.91 -1.70 2.39
N GLN A 46 -2.98 -2.43 2.13
CA GLN A 46 -2.97 -3.87 1.98
C GLN A 46 -2.86 -4.23 0.50
N ARG A 47 -1.95 -5.15 0.17
CA ARG A 47 -1.75 -5.60 -1.20
C ARG A 47 -1.45 -7.09 -1.27
N MET A 48 -2.07 -7.79 -2.23
CA MET A 48 -1.66 -9.15 -2.58
C MET A 48 -0.38 -9.12 -3.44
N MET A 49 0.59 -9.90 -2.99
CA MET A 49 1.81 -10.26 -3.71
C MET A 49 1.62 -11.62 -4.36
N GLN A 50 2.15 -11.75 -5.58
CA GLN A 50 2.28 -13.03 -6.28
C GLN A 50 3.64 -13.03 -6.97
N VAL A 51 4.47 -14.03 -6.68
CA VAL A 51 5.81 -14.15 -7.28
C VAL A 51 6.07 -15.58 -7.74
N TYR A 52 6.95 -15.69 -8.74
CA TYR A 52 7.55 -16.96 -9.18
C TYR A 52 8.90 -17.13 -8.47
N GLY A 53 9.23 -18.36 -8.05
CA GLY A 53 10.45 -18.64 -7.27
C GLY A 53 10.20 -18.57 -5.76
N ASP A 54 11.23 -18.30 -4.96
CA ASP A 54 11.10 -18.33 -3.50
C ASP A 54 10.31 -17.12 -2.95
N PRO A 55 9.46 -17.33 -1.91
CA PRO A 55 8.75 -16.24 -1.28
C PRO A 55 9.74 -15.32 -0.57
N MET A 56 9.44 -14.03 -0.60
CA MET A 56 10.24 -12.99 0.05
C MET A 56 9.63 -12.62 1.40
N ASN A 57 10.45 -12.51 2.44
CA ASN A 57 10.02 -11.85 3.66
C ASN A 57 10.08 -10.34 3.46
N VAL A 58 8.95 -9.73 3.08
CA VAL A 58 8.91 -8.30 2.74
C VAL A 58 9.07 -7.48 4.02
N GLU A 59 10.16 -6.71 4.07
CA GLU A 59 10.44 -5.73 5.13
C GLU A 59 10.03 -4.32 4.69
N VAL A 60 10.11 -4.04 3.40
CA VAL A 60 9.96 -2.68 2.87
C VAL A 60 9.22 -2.69 1.54
N VAL A 61 8.40 -1.67 1.34
CA VAL A 61 7.90 -1.27 0.02
C VAL A 61 8.56 0.03 -0.42
N LEU A 62 9.02 0.02 -1.66
CA LEU A 62 9.60 1.15 -2.35
C LEU A 62 8.57 1.73 -3.32
N PHE A 63 8.28 3.03 -3.22
CA PHE A 63 7.48 3.77 -4.19
C PHE A 63 8.35 4.81 -4.88
N ARG A 64 8.69 4.57 -6.14
CA ARG A 64 9.32 5.59 -6.99
C ARG A 64 8.22 6.44 -7.62
N ILE A 65 8.24 7.73 -7.32
CA ILE A 65 7.24 8.73 -7.69
C ILE A 65 7.84 9.65 -8.73
N ASP A 66 7.17 9.73 -9.90
CA ASP A 66 7.53 10.60 -11.03
C ASP A 66 8.98 10.42 -11.53
N ASP A 67 9.60 9.28 -11.22
CA ASP A 67 11.04 9.01 -11.43
C ASP A 67 11.99 10.01 -10.75
N LEU A 68 11.48 10.81 -9.80
CA LEU A 68 12.22 11.85 -9.09
C LEU A 68 12.71 11.41 -7.72
N ARG A 69 11.88 10.67 -6.98
CA ARG A 69 12.18 10.26 -5.60
C ARG A 69 11.64 8.87 -5.31
N THR A 70 12.28 8.19 -4.37
CA THR A 70 11.82 6.88 -3.89
C THR A 70 11.47 6.99 -2.41
N LEU A 71 10.19 6.77 -2.10
CA LEU A 71 9.75 6.56 -0.72
C LEU A 71 10.05 5.11 -0.33
N ARG A 72 10.64 4.96 0.84
CA ARG A 72 10.91 3.69 1.51
C ARG A 72 10.03 3.62 2.75
N ILE A 73 9.13 2.63 2.76
CA ILE A 73 8.15 2.48 3.83
C ILE A 73 8.26 1.06 4.39
N GLY A 74 8.32 0.94 5.71
CA GLY A 74 8.30 -0.35 6.38
C GLY A 74 7.02 -1.11 6.04
N ALA A 75 7.14 -2.41 5.84
CA ALA A 75 6.04 -3.28 5.48
C ALA A 75 6.21 -4.62 6.20
N ARG A 76 5.10 -5.37 6.28
CA ARG A 76 5.13 -6.71 6.85
C ARG A 76 4.21 -7.64 6.09
N ASN A 77 4.55 -8.92 6.09
CA ASN A 77 3.65 -9.97 5.64
C ASN A 77 2.44 -10.03 6.58
N ASN A 78 1.25 -9.74 6.04
CA ASN A 78 -0.02 -9.77 6.77
C ASN A 78 -0.65 -11.17 6.78
N THR A 79 -0.28 -12.02 5.82
CA THR A 79 -0.70 -13.42 5.77
C THR A 79 0.49 -14.34 5.55
N ARG A 80 0.36 -15.61 5.94
CA ARG A 80 1.34 -16.64 5.57
C ARG A 80 1.35 -16.85 4.05
N PRO A 81 2.53 -17.06 3.42
CA PRO A 81 2.60 -17.45 2.02
C PRO A 81 1.84 -18.73 1.73
N LYS A 82 1.04 -18.69 0.66
CA LYS A 82 0.37 -19.84 0.06
C LYS A 82 1.10 -20.22 -1.21
N VAL A 83 1.28 -21.51 -1.43
CA VAL A 83 1.90 -22.05 -2.64
C VAL A 83 0.84 -22.69 -3.54
N GLY A 84 0.89 -22.37 -4.82
CA GLY A 84 0.12 -23.04 -5.87
C GLY A 84 1.07 -23.51 -6.96
N CYS A 85 1.12 -24.82 -7.22
CA CYS A 85 1.97 -25.38 -8.25
C CYS A 85 1.13 -25.95 -9.41
N ALA A 86 1.53 -25.64 -10.64
CA ALA A 86 0.99 -26.21 -11.87
C ALA A 86 2.15 -26.85 -12.64
N GLY A 87 2.26 -28.17 -12.57
CA GLY A 87 3.44 -28.90 -13.05
C GLY A 87 4.68 -28.56 -12.23
N SER A 88 5.78 -28.19 -12.89
CA SER A 88 7.03 -27.76 -12.24
C SER A 88 7.03 -26.29 -11.80
N LEU A 89 6.01 -25.52 -12.17
CA LEU A 89 5.94 -24.10 -11.89
C LEU A 89 5.16 -23.86 -10.59
N CYS A 90 5.85 -23.38 -9.55
CA CYS A 90 5.22 -22.97 -8.30
C CYS A 90 5.13 -21.44 -8.21
N THR A 91 3.97 -20.97 -7.76
CA THR A 91 3.70 -19.56 -7.46
C THR A 91 3.43 -19.41 -5.97
N TRP A 92 3.97 -18.34 -5.41
CA TRP A 92 3.72 -17.97 -4.02
C TRP A 92 2.87 -16.72 -3.99
N SER A 93 1.85 -16.73 -3.13
CA SER A 93 1.00 -15.58 -2.89
C SER A 93 0.81 -15.30 -1.42
N TRP A 94 0.85 -14.03 -1.05
CA TRP A 94 0.57 -13.56 0.30
C TRP A 94 0.10 -12.13 0.24
N THR A 95 -0.41 -11.63 1.35
CA THR A 95 -0.79 -10.24 1.50
C THR A 95 0.27 -9.52 2.34
N ILE A 96 0.68 -8.33 1.90
CA ILE A 96 1.50 -7.42 2.68
C ILE A 96 0.63 -6.28 3.23
N LEU A 97 1.07 -5.70 4.35
CA LEU A 97 0.52 -4.48 4.92
C LEU A 97 1.62 -3.44 5.04
N VAL A 98 1.36 -2.26 4.47
CA VAL A 98 2.24 -1.08 4.48
C VAL A 98 1.52 0.02 5.24
N PRO A 99 1.95 0.39 6.47
CA PRO A 99 1.42 1.55 7.16
C PRO A 99 1.58 2.81 6.30
N LEU A 100 0.55 3.65 6.20
CA LEU A 100 0.58 4.88 5.42
C LEU A 100 0.17 6.07 6.28
N SER A 101 0.88 7.19 6.15
CA SER A 101 0.42 8.47 6.68
C SER A 101 -0.46 9.19 5.66
N GLY A 102 -1.24 10.17 6.13
CA GLY A 102 -2.04 11.01 5.22
C GLY A 102 -1.18 11.72 4.18
N ASP A 103 0.02 12.17 4.55
CA ASP A 103 0.90 12.89 3.63
C ASP A 103 1.55 12.00 2.58
N VAL A 104 1.89 10.76 2.94
CA VAL A 104 2.32 9.77 1.96
C VAL A 104 1.19 9.45 0.99
N LEU A 105 -0.05 9.27 1.48
CA LEU A 105 -1.20 9.02 0.61
C LEU A 105 -1.43 10.18 -0.37
N LYS A 106 -1.34 11.43 0.09
CA LYS A 106 -1.44 12.62 -0.76
C LYS A 106 -0.36 12.62 -1.86
N GLU A 107 0.90 12.37 -1.50
CA GLU A 107 1.99 12.32 -2.48
C GLU A 107 1.82 11.20 -3.52
N LEU A 108 1.39 10.01 -3.07
CA LEU A 108 1.07 8.91 -3.99
C LEU A 108 -0.11 9.26 -4.90
N ALA A 109 -1.10 10.01 -4.41
CA ALA A 109 -2.27 10.46 -5.19
C ALA A 109 -1.93 11.54 -6.22
N ASP A 110 -0.90 12.35 -5.98
CA ASP A 110 -0.38 13.39 -6.89
C ASP A 110 0.55 12.83 -7.97
N ALA A 111 1.03 11.59 -7.82
CA ALA A 111 1.96 10.95 -8.75
C ALA A 111 1.38 10.81 -10.19
N LYS A 112 2.14 11.25 -11.19
CA LYS A 112 1.88 11.00 -12.62
C LYS A 112 2.38 9.62 -13.03
N THR A 113 3.58 9.24 -12.60
CA THR A 113 4.13 7.90 -12.73
C THR A 113 4.43 7.32 -11.36
N LEU A 114 4.12 6.03 -11.20
CA LEU A 114 4.33 5.34 -9.94
C LEU A 114 4.87 3.94 -10.21
N ILE A 115 6.02 3.64 -9.61
CA ILE A 115 6.64 2.32 -9.67
C ILE A 115 6.77 1.80 -8.25
N MET A 116 6.35 0.57 -8.05
CA MET A 116 6.38 -0.09 -6.75
C MET A 116 7.31 -1.30 -6.80
N ALA A 117 8.14 -1.48 -5.79
CA ALA A 117 8.92 -2.69 -5.58
C ALA A 117 8.88 -3.11 -4.11
N VAL A 118 9.15 -4.37 -3.83
CA VAL A 118 9.32 -4.89 -2.48
C VAL A 118 10.79 -5.18 -2.22
N GLN A 119 11.21 -5.12 -0.96
CA GLN A 119 12.56 -5.44 -0.54
C GLN A 119 12.54 -6.26 0.76
N ASP A 120 13.42 -7.26 0.86
CA ASP A 120 13.64 -8.02 2.09
C ASP A 120 14.70 -7.40 3.00
N GLU A 121 14.88 -8.01 4.18
CA GLU A 121 15.85 -7.63 5.20
C GLU A 121 17.32 -7.65 4.72
N ASN A 122 17.63 -8.41 3.67
CA ASN A 122 18.96 -8.49 3.09
C ASN A 122 19.15 -7.45 1.96
N GLY A 123 18.16 -6.60 1.73
CA GLY A 123 18.17 -5.61 0.67
C GLY A 123 17.86 -6.18 -0.72
N LYS A 124 17.51 -7.47 -0.85
CA LYS A 124 17.13 -8.08 -2.13
C LYS A 124 15.81 -7.47 -2.58
N ARG A 125 15.81 -6.88 -3.78
CA ARG A 125 14.63 -6.28 -4.38
C ARG A 125 13.85 -7.30 -5.20
N GLY A 126 12.53 -7.26 -5.08
CA GLY A 126 11.62 -7.93 -6.01
C GLY A 126 11.52 -7.19 -7.33
N GLU A 127 10.75 -7.74 -8.26
CA GLU A 127 10.50 -7.10 -9.56
C GLU A 127 9.81 -5.73 -9.38
N GLU A 128 10.23 -4.77 -10.21
CA GLU A 128 9.58 -3.47 -10.28
C GLU A 128 8.24 -3.57 -10.98
N MET A 129 7.21 -3.01 -10.36
CA MET A 129 5.87 -2.96 -10.90
C MET A 129 5.49 -1.54 -11.28
N THR A 130 5.41 -1.28 -12.58
CA THR A 130 4.87 -0.01 -13.08
C THR A 130 3.35 0.04 -12.89
N MET A 131 2.89 0.99 -12.08
CA MET A 131 1.46 1.22 -11.85
C MET A 131 0.95 2.26 -12.84
N LYS A 132 0.55 1.83 -14.05
CA LYS A 132 0.09 2.72 -15.15
C LYS A 132 -0.97 3.76 -14.76
N LYS A 133 -1.77 3.50 -13.72
CA LYS A 133 -2.77 4.43 -13.16
C LYS A 133 -2.60 4.58 -11.64
N GLY A 134 -1.37 4.45 -11.14
CA GLY A 134 -1.06 4.40 -9.71
C GLY A 134 -1.60 5.63 -8.97
N GLY A 135 -1.22 6.83 -9.39
CA GLY A 135 -1.70 8.05 -8.74
C GLY A 135 -3.21 8.23 -8.81
N GLN A 136 -3.85 7.88 -9.93
CA GLN A 136 -5.32 7.92 -10.03
C GLN A 136 -6.00 6.94 -9.06
N ILE A 137 -5.40 5.77 -8.81
CA ILE A 137 -5.92 4.81 -7.82
C ILE A 137 -5.80 5.39 -6.41
N PHE A 138 -4.64 5.93 -6.05
CA PHE A 138 -4.44 6.54 -4.72
C PHE A 138 -5.27 7.81 -4.52
N ARG A 139 -5.48 8.61 -5.58
CA ARG A 139 -6.42 9.75 -5.57
C ARG A 139 -7.82 9.29 -5.19
N LYS A 140 -8.32 8.24 -5.83
CA LYS A 140 -9.65 7.75 -5.54
C LYS A 140 -9.79 7.29 -4.08
N PHE A 141 -8.76 6.64 -3.54
CA PHE A 141 -8.73 6.29 -2.12
C PHE A 141 -8.72 7.53 -1.23
N LEU A 142 -7.92 8.54 -1.55
CA LEU A 142 -7.90 9.81 -0.83
C LEU A 142 -9.29 10.46 -0.80
N ASP A 143 -9.95 10.56 -1.96
CA ASP A 143 -11.29 11.14 -2.06
C ASP A 143 -12.33 10.35 -1.23
N ASP A 144 -12.28 9.01 -1.28
CA ASP A 144 -13.18 8.18 -0.48
C ASP A 144 -12.92 8.32 1.02
N ILE A 145 -11.65 8.38 1.43
CA ILE A 145 -11.29 8.58 2.84
C ILE A 145 -11.74 9.97 3.31
N GLN A 146 -11.54 11.01 2.51
CA GLN A 146 -12.04 12.36 2.83
C GLN A 146 -13.56 12.38 3.02
N ALA A 147 -14.30 11.62 2.23
CA ALA A 147 -15.76 11.55 2.32
C ALA A 147 -16.26 10.71 3.52
N ASN A 148 -15.49 9.71 3.98
CA ASN A 148 -15.97 8.72 4.95
C ASN A 148 -15.30 8.80 6.33
N GLU A 149 -14.00 9.12 6.38
CA GLU A 149 -13.15 9.15 7.58
C GLU A 149 -11.99 10.18 7.45
N PRO A 150 -12.29 11.48 7.26
CA PRO A 150 -11.25 12.48 7.00
C PRO A 150 -10.24 12.64 8.14
N SER A 151 -10.65 12.37 9.39
CA SER A 151 -9.78 12.44 10.56
C SER A 151 -8.60 11.46 10.52
N VAL A 152 -8.70 10.36 9.76
CA VAL A 152 -7.62 9.37 9.64
C VAL A 152 -6.42 9.94 8.90
N LEU A 153 -6.64 10.91 8.00
CA LEU A 153 -5.58 11.57 7.23
C LEU A 153 -4.67 12.39 8.15
N GLU A 154 -5.21 12.92 9.24
CA GLU A 154 -4.44 13.69 10.23
C GLU A 154 -3.87 12.81 11.33
N THR A 155 -4.60 11.76 11.73
CA THR A 155 -4.22 10.91 12.88
C THR A 155 -3.26 9.78 12.52
N SER A 156 -3.23 9.31 11.27
CA SER A 156 -2.30 8.27 10.87
C SER A 156 -0.92 8.84 10.58
N LYS A 157 0.06 8.48 11.42
CA LYS A 157 1.43 9.00 11.41
C LYS A 157 2.47 7.90 11.14
N ALA A 158 2.25 7.09 10.12
CA ALA A 158 3.23 6.09 9.73
C ALA A 158 4.56 6.73 9.28
N GLU A 159 5.67 6.17 9.74
CA GLU A 159 6.99 6.59 9.31
C GLU A 159 7.24 6.19 7.85
N ALA A 160 7.81 7.11 7.09
CA ALA A 160 8.30 6.90 5.74
C ALA A 160 9.64 7.62 5.59
N PHE A 161 10.47 7.14 4.68
CA PHE A 161 11.79 7.70 4.42
C PHE A 161 11.95 8.00 2.94
N VAL A 162 12.62 9.08 2.59
CA VAL A 162 13.04 9.35 1.21
C VAL A 162 14.46 8.82 1.04
N GLN A 163 14.69 8.07 -0.04
CA GLN A 163 16.03 7.66 -0.43
C GLN A 163 16.73 8.81 -1.18
N VAL A 164 17.84 9.31 -0.63
CA VAL A 164 18.70 10.34 -1.22
C VAL A 164 20.11 9.76 -1.38
N GLY A 165 20.43 9.30 -2.59
CA GLY A 165 21.64 8.50 -2.83
C GLY A 165 21.58 7.18 -2.05
N THR A 166 22.56 6.95 -1.17
CA THR A 166 22.60 5.80 -0.25
C THR A 166 21.96 6.10 1.11
N ASN A 167 21.61 7.35 1.38
CA ASN A 167 21.10 7.78 2.67
C ASN A 167 19.57 7.74 2.70
N LEU A 168 19.03 7.46 3.89
CA LEU A 168 17.60 7.56 4.17
C LEU A 168 17.36 8.80 5.03
N GLN A 169 16.45 9.65 4.58
CA GLN A 169 16.03 10.83 5.32
C GLN A 169 14.55 10.67 5.71
N PRO A 170 14.15 11.07 6.94
CA PRO A 170 12.74 11.09 7.29
C PRO A 170 11.92 11.84 6.24
N TYR A 171 10.82 11.24 5.81
CA TYR A 171 9.97 11.87 4.80
C TYR A 171 9.37 13.16 5.35
N THR A 172 9.67 14.25 4.67
CA THR A 172 8.99 15.53 4.84
C THR A 172 8.18 15.79 3.58
N PRO A 173 6.85 16.00 3.69
CA PRO A 173 6.03 16.25 2.52
C PRO A 173 6.55 17.47 1.75
N PRO A 174 6.58 17.42 0.40
CA PRO A 174 6.93 18.60 -0.38
C PRO A 174 5.98 19.75 -0.02
N ALA A 175 6.52 20.97 0.11
CA ALA A 175 5.71 22.15 0.34
C ALA A 175 4.65 22.26 -0.77
N VAL A 176 3.40 22.47 -0.38
CA VAL A 176 2.33 22.76 -1.34
C VAL A 176 2.66 24.09 -2.03
N PRO A 177 2.74 24.14 -3.37
CA PRO A 177 2.89 25.41 -4.10
C PRO A 177 1.73 26.36 -3.85
#